data_AF-A0A922VPV8-F1
#
_entry.id   AF-A0A922VPV8-F1
#
_cell.length_a   1.000
_cell.length_b   1.000
_cell.length_c   1.000
_cell.angle_alpha   90.00
_cell.angle_beta   90.00
_cell.angle_gamma   90.00
#
_symmetry.space_group_name_H-M   'P 1'
#
loop_
_entity.id
_entity.type
_entity.pdbx_description
1 polymer ?
#
loop_
_entity_poly.entity_id
_entity_poly.type
_entity_poly.pdbx_seq_one_letter_code
_entity_poly.pdbx_strand_id
1 'polypeptide(L)' 'MGWPEMAALRASVELAEVALIGPISPAMRDWIDRKGLAARVRHRGEPLAGFRRQSGPFVPVRVRPR' A
#
# COMPACT_ATOMS: atom_id res chain seq x y z
N MET A 1 4.23 24.12 7.95
CA MET A 1 4.98 24.44 6.72
C MET A 1 4.49 23.54 5.60
N GLY A 2 3.62 24.03 4.74
CA GLY A 2 3.26 23.36 3.49
C GLY A 2 4.14 23.92 2.39
N TRP A 3 4.92 23.07 1.73
CA TRP A 3 5.78 23.46 0.61
C TRP A 3 4.87 23.94 -0.56
N PRO A 4 4.86 25.24 -0.91
CA PRO A 4 3.94 25.78 -1.93
C PRO A 4 4.03 25.04 -3.27
N GLU A 5 5.22 24.60 -3.65
CA GLU A 5 5.50 23.86 -4.87
C GLU A 5 4.81 22.50 -4.88
N MET A 6 4.71 21.82 -3.73
CA MET A 6 3.94 20.57 -3.60
C MET A 6 2.43 20.80 -3.65
N ALA A 7 1.94 21.98 -3.30
CA ALA A 7 0.54 22.34 -3.47
C ALA A 7 0.24 22.62 -4.95
N ALA A 8 1.12 23.38 -5.63
CA ALA A 8 1.02 23.63 -7.06
C ALA A 8 1.09 22.34 -7.88
N LEU A 9 2.02 21.43 -7.55
CA LEU A 9 2.12 20.12 -8.19
C LEU A 9 0.82 19.32 -8.03
N ARG A 10 0.28 19.23 -6.81
CA ARG A 10 -0.99 18.54 -6.55
C ARG A 10 -2.18 19.16 -7.30
N ALA A 11 -2.19 20.47 -7.49
CA ALA A 11 -3.22 21.15 -8.27
C ALA A 11 -3.08 20.91 -9.78
N SER A 12 -1.86 20.60 -10.27
CA SER A 12 -1.58 20.39 -11.69
C SER A 12 -1.80 18.96 -12.20
N VAL A 13 -2.06 18.00 -11.30
CA VAL A 13 -2.18 16.58 -11.65
C VAL A 13 -3.54 16.00 -11.25
N GLU A 14 -4.06 15.09 -12.05
CA GLU A 14 -5.22 14.28 -11.69
C GLU A 14 -4.78 12.85 -11.35
N LEU A 15 -5.31 12.31 -10.26
CA LEU A 15 -5.14 10.89 -9.93
C LEU A 15 -5.98 10.04 -10.89
N ALA A 16 -5.33 9.27 -11.76
CA ALA A 16 -6.01 8.42 -12.73
C ALA A 16 -6.57 7.12 -12.11
N GLU A 17 -5.72 6.31 -11.49
CA GLU A 17 -6.10 5.02 -10.90
C GLU A 17 -5.23 4.71 -9.67
N VAL A 18 -5.81 3.97 -8.72
CA VAL A 18 -5.11 3.33 -7.60
C VAL A 18 -5.35 1.83 -7.69
N ALA A 19 -4.30 1.05 -7.93
CA ALA A 19 -4.36 -0.41 -7.84
C ALA A 19 -4.12 -0.87 -6.40
N LEU A 20 -5.09 -1.56 -5.80
CA LEU A 20 -4.95 -2.19 -4.49
C LEU A 20 -4.88 -3.71 -4.64
N ILE A 21 -3.90 -4.33 -3.99
CA ILE A 21 -3.68 -5.77 -3.97
C ILE A 21 -3.71 -6.24 -2.51
N GLY A 22 -4.40 -7.35 -2.26
CA GLY A 22 -4.59 -7.93 -0.94
C GLY A 22 -5.88 -7.46 -0.23
N PRO A 23 -6.04 -7.81 1.05
CA PRO A 23 -7.27 -7.57 1.79
C PRO A 23 -7.47 -6.08 2.07
N ILE A 24 -8.71 -5.62 1.90
CA ILE A 24 -9.13 -4.25 2.23
C ILE A 24 -9.99 -4.33 3.49
N SER A 25 -9.48 -3.75 4.59
CA SER A 25 -10.23 -3.68 5.85
C SER A 25 -11.40 -2.69 5.76
N PRO A 26 -12.41 -2.79 6.65
CA PRO A 26 -13.50 -1.82 6.71
C PRO A 26 -13.01 -0.37 6.87
N ALA A 27 -12.03 -0.13 7.75
CA ALA A 27 -11.48 1.19 7.98
C ALA A 27 -10.80 1.79 6.73
N MET A 28 -10.14 0.96 5.91
CA MET A 28 -9.58 1.39 4.63
C MET A 28 -10.69 1.77 3.65
N ARG A 29 -11.77 0.99 3.62
CA ARG A 29 -12.93 1.21 2.74
C ARG A 29 -13.61 2.53 3.07
N ASP A 30 -13.89 2.79 4.35
CA ASP A 30 -14.45 4.07 4.80
C ASP A 30 -13.53 5.25 4.45
N TRP A 31 -12.21 5.05 4.55
CA TRP A 31 -11.24 6.08 4.19
C TRP A 31 -11.23 6.37 2.69
N ILE A 32 -11.29 5.33 1.84
CA ILE A 32 -11.39 5.47 0.38
C ILE A 32 -12.63 6.28 0.00
N ASP A 33 -13.76 5.98 0.63
CA ASP A 33 -15.03 6.65 0.37
C ASP A 33 -15.00 8.12 0.81
N ARG A 34 -14.50 8.39 2.03
CA ARG A 34 -14.34 9.78 2.53
C ARG A 34 -13.40 10.63 1.67
N LYS A 35 -12.49 10.00 0.91
CA LYS A 35 -11.56 10.69 0.01
C LYS A 35 -12.08 10.79 -1.43
N GLY A 36 -13.27 10.27 -1.72
CA GLY A 36 -13.83 10.26 -3.08
C GLY A 36 -13.02 9.42 -4.06
N LEU A 37 -12.25 8.44 -3.55
CA LEU A 37 -11.33 7.63 -4.34
C LEU A 37 -12.00 6.38 -4.92
N ALA A 38 -13.22 6.04 -4.49
CA ALA A 38 -13.90 4.79 -4.84
C ALA A 38 -13.90 4.50 -6.36
N ALA A 39 -14.22 5.49 -7.20
CA ALA A 39 -14.25 5.34 -8.65
C ALA A 39 -12.87 5.10 -9.29
N ARG A 40 -11.80 5.48 -8.59
CA ARG A 40 -10.40 5.39 -9.05
C ARG A 40 -9.68 4.16 -8.48
N VAL A 41 -10.27 3.47 -7.51
CA VAL A 41 -9.67 2.29 -6.89
C VAL A 41 -10.03 1.04 -7.68
N ARG A 42 -9.01 0.31 -8.15
CA ARG A 42 -9.13 -1.03 -8.71
C ARG A 42 -8.57 -2.05 -7.72
N HIS A 43 -9.46 -2.83 -7.11
CA HIS A 43 -9.06 -3.96 -6.30
C HIS A 43 -8.68 -5.14 -7.22
N ARG A 44 -7.43 -5.57 -7.15
CA ARG A 44 -6.85 -6.63 -8.00
C ARG A 44 -6.85 -8.01 -7.32
N GLY A 45 -7.48 -8.13 -6.16
CA GLY A 45 -7.61 -9.39 -5.42
C GLY A 45 -6.35 -9.75 -4.62
N GLU A 46 -6.26 -11.01 -4.21
CA GLU A 46 -5.15 -11.53 -3.41
C GLU A 46 -3.89 -11.80 -4.26
N PRO A 47 -2.69 -11.63 -3.69
CA PRO A 47 -1.45 -12.04 -4.36
C PRO A 47 -1.46 -13.55 -4.66
N LEU A 48 -1.30 -13.93 -5.93
CA LEU A 48 -1.26 -15.34 -6.36
C LEU A 48 0.11 -16.01 -6.13
N ALA A 49 1.18 -15.22 -6.18
CA ALA A 49 2.56 -15.69 -6.02
C ALA A 49 3.44 -14.57 -5.46
N GLY A 50 4.55 -14.96 -4.82
CA GLY A 50 5.54 -14.04 -4.28
C GLY A 50 6.19 -14.55 -3.00
N PHE A 51 7.21 -13.83 -2.54
CA PHE A 51 7.86 -14.11 -1.26
C PHE A 51 7.19 -13.31 -0.15
N ARG A 52 6.61 -14.00 0.83
CA ARG A 52 6.14 -13.39 2.07
C ARG A 52 7.10 -13.75 3.19
N ARG A 53 7.86 -12.77 3.69
CA ARG A 53 8.67 -12.95 4.90
C ARG A 53 7.73 -13.24 6.05
N GLN A 54 7.70 -14.48 6.53
CA GLN A 54 7.06 -14.78 7.80
C GLN A 54 7.90 -14.12 8.88
N SER A 55 7.35 -13.12 9.57
CA SER A 55 7.93 -12.64 10.82
C SER A 55 7.72 -13.73 11.88
N GLY A 56 8.59 -14.73 11.83
CA GLY A 56 8.81 -15.65 12.94
C GLY A 56 9.79 -15.04 13.96
N PRO A 57 9.87 -15.61 15.17
CA PRO A 57 10.90 -15.19 16.12
C PRO A 57 12.28 -15.36 15.49
N PHE A 58 13.19 -14.44 15.80
CA PHE A 58 14.59 -14.55 15.40
C PHE A 58 15.18 -15.85 15.95
N VAL A 59 15.53 -16.78 15.05
CA VAL A 59 16.29 -17.98 15.41
C VAL A 59 17.73 -17.76 14.96
N PRO A 60 18.70 -17.57 15.87
CA PRO A 60 20.09 -17.40 15.49
C PRO A 60 20.61 -18.70 14.86
N VAL A 61 21.09 -18.61 13.62
CA VAL A 61 21.74 -19.73 12.94
C VAL A 61 23.17 -19.85 13.49
N ARG A 62 23.48 -20.95 14.18
CA ARG A 62 24.86 -21.31 14.53
C ARG A 62 25.58 -21.75 13.26
N VAL A 63 26.50 -20.93 12.77
CA VAL A 63 27.45 -21.34 11.73
C VAL A 63 28.41 -22.33 12.38
N ARG A 64 28.44 -23.58 11.87
CA ARG A 64 29.47 -24.53 12.30
C ARG A 64 30.81 -24.13 11.69
N PRO A 65 31.90 -24.07 12.48
CA PRO A 65 33.22 -23.87 11.91
C PRO A 65 33.59 -25.04 11.00
N ARG A 66 34.28 -24.72 9.90
CA ARG A 66 34.84 -25.67 8.94
C ARG A 66 35.93 -26.53 9.58
#